data_AF-A0A142X8N6-F1
#
_entry.id   AF-A0A142X8N6-F1
#
_cell.length_a   1.000
_cell.length_b   1.000
_cell.length_c   1.000
_cell.angle_alpha   90.00
_cell.angle_beta   90.00
_cell.angle_gamma   90.00
#
_symmetry.space_group_name_H-M   'P 1'
#
loop_
_entity.id
_entity.type
_entity.pdbx_description
1 polymer ?
#
loop_
_entity_poly.entity_id
_entity_poly.type
_entity_poly.pdbx_seq_one_letter_code
_entity_poly.pdbx_strand_id
1 'polypeptide(L)'
;MAVTGYNASLTIEGVGKDAPTTTNEHGGKQSDSPYRADLLPAHALLAIAAVMKGGADKYGADNWHKIPAEENVNHALVHLLARRAGDTSDDHLEHAATRILFALDQVRSGRDAKLRAASAENGGAKRIYIAGPITKGDLVDNINQASQAFERLTLAGLNPFCPHWSCFSGPATREVITTDDGGQYTAVVAPAGAQPTSLTHADWLRVDLAYVAVCDAVFRLPGESKGADQETAFARENGIPVFEDQAELMRWALGA
;
A
#
# COMPACT_ATOMS: atom_id res chain seq x y z
N MET A 1 -1.81 30.62 -24.98
CA MET A 1 -1.59 30.43 -23.54
C MET A 1 -0.37 29.55 -23.36
N ALA A 2 0.66 30.03 -22.67
CA ALA A 2 1.90 29.28 -22.47
C ALA A 2 1.64 28.13 -21.47
N VAL A 3 2.04 26.91 -21.85
CA VAL A 3 2.03 25.73 -20.96
C VAL A 3 3.15 25.92 -19.93
N THR A 4 2.87 26.67 -18.86
CA THR A 4 3.78 26.87 -17.73
C THR A 4 3.59 25.73 -16.74
N GLY A 5 4.19 24.58 -17.02
CA GLY A 5 4.06 23.38 -16.18
C GLY A 5 5.21 22.38 -16.28
N TYR A 6 6.34 22.76 -16.88
CA TYR A 6 7.49 21.85 -16.94
C TYR A 6 8.14 21.75 -15.56
N ASN A 7 7.96 20.60 -14.92
CA ASN A 7 8.65 20.25 -13.70
C ASN A 7 10.13 20.01 -14.02
N ALA A 8 10.99 20.93 -13.56
CA ALA A 8 12.44 20.87 -13.78
C ALA A 8 13.13 19.62 -13.19
N SER A 9 12.42 18.82 -12.38
CA SER A 9 12.94 17.59 -11.78
C SER A 9 12.77 16.33 -12.65
N LEU A 10 12.09 16.41 -13.80
CA LEU A 10 11.85 15.26 -14.69
C LEU A 10 12.83 15.32 -15.87
N THR A 11 13.99 14.69 -15.71
CA THR A 11 14.98 14.51 -16.79
C THR A 11 14.69 13.22 -17.56
N ILE A 12 14.75 13.29 -18.89
CA ILE A 12 14.73 12.08 -19.73
C ILE A 12 16.17 11.57 -19.84
N GLU A 13 16.37 10.31 -19.49
CA GLU A 13 17.69 9.68 -19.47
C GLU A 13 18.39 9.79 -20.84
N GLY A 14 19.65 10.23 -20.84
CA GLY A 14 20.45 10.38 -22.05
C GLY A 14 20.01 11.50 -23.01
N VAL A 15 19.04 12.35 -22.62
CA VAL A 15 18.64 13.54 -23.38
C VAL A 15 19.03 14.79 -22.61
N GLY A 16 19.96 15.58 -23.16
CA GLY A 16 20.37 16.85 -22.54
C GLY A 16 21.63 17.44 -23.16
N LYS A 17 22.01 18.64 -22.70
CA LYS A 17 23.21 19.36 -23.15
C LYS A 17 24.52 18.59 -22.93
N ASP A 18 24.51 17.66 -21.99
CA ASP A 18 25.67 16.85 -21.59
C ASP A 18 25.69 15.47 -22.30
N ALA A 19 24.76 15.21 -23.22
CA ALA A 19 24.72 13.97 -23.99
C ALA A 19 25.99 13.81 -24.85
N PRO A 20 26.57 12.60 -24.95
CA PRO A 20 27.76 12.34 -25.78
C PRO A 20 27.56 12.84 -27.21
N THR A 21 28.60 13.39 -27.84
CA THR A 21 28.51 13.81 -29.25
C THR A 21 28.88 12.65 -30.16
N THR A 22 28.05 12.36 -31.15
CA THR A 22 28.36 11.44 -32.25
C THR A 22 28.73 12.22 -33.50
N THR A 23 29.57 11.64 -34.36
CA THR A 23 29.93 12.19 -35.67
C THR A 23 29.56 11.17 -36.73
N ASN A 24 28.75 11.56 -37.71
CA ASN A 24 28.40 10.68 -38.82
C ASN A 24 29.55 10.56 -39.83
N GLU A 25 29.41 9.66 -40.80
CA GLU A 25 30.40 9.41 -41.86
C GLU A 25 30.70 10.65 -42.74
N HIS A 26 29.81 11.65 -42.73
CA HIS A 26 29.95 12.91 -43.46
C HIS A 26 30.58 14.03 -42.59
N GLY A 27 31.02 13.73 -41.37
CA GLY A 27 31.62 14.70 -40.45
C GLY A 27 30.63 15.57 -39.67
N GLY A 28 29.32 15.34 -39.83
CA GLY A 28 28.27 16.04 -39.09
C GLY A 28 28.21 15.59 -37.63
N LYS A 29 28.23 16.55 -36.69
CA LYS A 29 28.19 16.29 -35.24
C LYS A 29 26.80 16.54 -34.68
N GLN A 30 26.36 15.65 -33.81
CA GLN A 30 25.08 15.77 -33.08
C GLN A 30 25.16 15.07 -31.74
N SER A 31 24.23 15.39 -30.82
CA SER A 31 24.07 14.60 -29.61
C SER A 31 23.70 13.16 -29.96
N ASP A 32 24.25 12.21 -29.22
CA ASP A 32 23.84 10.83 -29.26
C ASP A 32 22.38 10.70 -28.84
N SER A 33 21.63 9.86 -29.53
CA SER A 33 20.25 9.56 -29.17
C SER A 33 20.21 8.15 -28.63
N PRO A 34 19.89 7.94 -27.34
CA PRO A 34 19.73 6.60 -26.79
C PRO A 34 18.47 5.89 -27.33
N TYR A 35 17.62 6.59 -28.11
CA TYR A 35 16.32 6.11 -28.57
C TYR A 35 16.22 6.06 -30.10
N ARG A 36 15.52 5.03 -30.61
CA ARG A 36 15.17 4.83 -32.03
C ARG A 36 13.69 5.11 -32.30
N ALA A 37 13.29 6.38 -32.11
CA ALA A 37 11.90 6.80 -32.29
C ALA A 37 11.37 6.58 -33.71
N ASP A 38 12.27 6.52 -34.71
CA ASP A 38 11.95 6.21 -36.11
C ASP A 38 11.40 4.78 -36.31
N LEU A 39 11.63 3.87 -35.36
CA LEU A 39 11.10 2.50 -35.41
C LEU A 39 9.70 2.35 -34.80
N LEU A 40 9.11 3.44 -34.30
CA LEU A 40 7.79 3.37 -33.67
C LEU A 40 6.69 3.06 -34.71
N PRO A 41 5.69 2.22 -34.36
CA PRO A 41 4.62 1.85 -35.28
C PRO A 41 3.63 3.01 -35.48
N ALA A 42 3.84 3.82 -36.51
CA ALA A 42 3.10 5.07 -36.74
C ALA A 42 1.57 4.89 -36.76
N HIS A 43 1.04 3.83 -37.38
CA HIS A 43 -0.41 3.57 -37.41
C HIS A 43 -0.99 3.35 -36.01
N ALA A 44 -0.31 2.56 -35.16
CA ALA A 44 -0.76 2.31 -33.79
C ALA A 44 -0.68 3.58 -32.94
N LEU A 45 0.38 4.39 -33.11
CA LEU A 45 0.51 5.66 -32.40
C LEU A 45 -0.58 6.66 -32.77
N LEU A 46 -0.95 6.76 -34.05
CA LEU A 46 -2.05 7.62 -34.49
C LEU A 46 -3.41 7.13 -33.96
N ALA A 47 -3.62 5.81 -33.88
CA ALA A 47 -4.84 5.24 -33.30
C ALA A 47 -4.94 5.55 -31.79
N ILE A 48 -3.85 5.39 -31.04
CA ILE A 48 -3.76 5.81 -29.64
C ILE A 48 -4.04 7.32 -29.50
N ALA A 49 -3.46 8.15 -30.36
CA ALA A 49 -3.71 9.59 -30.35
C ALA A 49 -5.19 9.93 -30.59
N ALA A 50 -5.91 9.18 -31.42
CA ALA A 50 -7.34 9.34 -31.63
C ALA A 50 -8.15 9.00 -30.36
N VAL A 51 -7.81 7.91 -29.66
CA VAL A 51 -8.41 7.57 -28.35
C VAL A 51 -8.14 8.68 -27.33
N MET A 52 -6.91 9.18 -27.27
CA MET A 52 -6.54 10.28 -26.37
C MET A 52 -7.32 11.56 -26.68
N LYS A 53 -7.53 11.90 -27.96
CA LYS A 53 -8.39 13.02 -28.38
C LYS A 53 -9.82 12.82 -27.88
N GLY A 54 -10.42 11.64 -28.09
CA GLY A 54 -11.76 11.34 -27.60
C GLY A 54 -11.88 11.48 -26.08
N GLY A 55 -10.86 11.02 -25.34
CA GLY A 55 -10.76 11.21 -23.89
C GLY A 55 -10.65 12.68 -23.48
N ALA A 56 -9.82 13.46 -24.18
CA ALA A 56 -9.63 14.89 -23.92
C ALA A 56 -10.88 15.72 -24.24
N ASP A 57 -11.57 15.42 -25.34
CA ASP A 57 -12.82 16.08 -25.72
C ASP A 57 -13.92 15.83 -24.67
N LYS A 58 -13.93 14.63 -24.06
CA LYS A 58 -14.96 14.22 -23.09
C LYS A 58 -14.67 14.66 -21.65
N TYR A 59 -13.41 14.55 -21.20
CA TYR A 59 -13.04 14.72 -19.80
C TYR A 59 -12.04 15.86 -19.55
N GLY A 60 -11.65 16.58 -20.61
CA GLY A 60 -10.57 17.56 -20.58
C GLY A 60 -9.20 16.91 -20.80
N ALA A 61 -8.26 17.73 -21.28
CA ALA A 61 -6.87 17.31 -21.45
C ALA A 61 -6.29 16.78 -20.12
N ASP A 62 -5.43 15.77 -20.22
CA ASP A 62 -4.67 15.22 -19.08
C ASP A 62 -5.50 14.66 -17.92
N ASN A 63 -6.80 14.42 -18.10
CA ASN A 63 -7.64 13.83 -17.04
C ASN A 63 -7.07 12.51 -16.50
N TRP A 64 -6.40 11.74 -17.36
CA TRP A 64 -5.74 10.49 -17.00
C TRP A 64 -4.62 10.64 -15.96
N HIS A 65 -4.03 11.84 -15.78
CA HIS A 65 -3.05 12.11 -14.72
C HIS A 65 -3.61 11.89 -13.30
N LYS A 66 -4.94 11.90 -13.15
CA LYS A 66 -5.63 11.67 -11.87
C LYS A 66 -5.91 10.19 -11.59
N ILE A 67 -5.64 9.30 -12.55
CA ILE A 67 -5.98 7.88 -12.48
C ILE A 67 -4.71 7.09 -12.15
N PRO A 68 -4.65 6.37 -11.01
CA PRO A 68 -3.50 5.54 -10.65
C PRO A 68 -3.09 4.53 -11.73
N ALA A 69 -1.83 4.09 -11.69
CA ALA A 69 -1.31 3.13 -12.64
C ALA A 69 -2.09 1.81 -12.58
N GLU A 70 -2.42 1.33 -11.38
CA GLU A 70 -3.16 0.06 -11.19
C GLU A 70 -4.55 0.09 -11.82
N GLU A 71 -5.28 1.21 -11.69
CA GLU A 71 -6.59 1.36 -12.33
C GLU A 71 -6.49 1.35 -13.85
N ASN A 72 -5.44 1.97 -14.41
CA ASN A 72 -5.18 1.89 -15.84
C ASN A 72 -4.83 0.46 -16.28
N VAL A 73 -4.00 -0.27 -15.52
CA VAL A 73 -3.67 -1.68 -15.79
C VAL A 73 -4.92 -2.54 -15.80
N ASN A 74 -5.77 -2.44 -14.77
CA ASN A 74 -7.01 -3.19 -14.70
C ASN A 74 -7.93 -2.88 -15.89
N HIS A 75 -8.08 -1.60 -16.26
CA HIS A 75 -8.90 -1.23 -17.42
C HIS A 75 -8.32 -1.75 -18.74
N ALA A 76 -6.99 -1.78 -18.88
CA ALA A 76 -6.35 -2.40 -20.04
C ALA A 76 -6.67 -3.90 -20.13
N LEU A 77 -6.63 -4.62 -18.99
CA LEU A 77 -6.98 -6.04 -18.92
C LEU A 77 -8.42 -6.29 -19.36
N VAL A 78 -9.37 -5.43 -18.96
CA VAL A 78 -10.77 -5.52 -19.39
C VAL A 78 -10.87 -5.47 -20.92
N HIS A 79 -10.22 -4.51 -21.57
CA HIS A 79 -10.24 -4.42 -23.04
C HIS A 79 -9.55 -5.61 -23.72
N LEU A 80 -8.44 -6.11 -23.17
CA LEU A 80 -7.78 -7.30 -23.71
C LEU A 80 -8.65 -8.55 -23.60
N LEU A 81 -9.36 -8.71 -22.47
CA LEU A 81 -10.29 -9.81 -22.25
C LEU A 81 -11.52 -9.70 -23.15
N ALA A 82 -12.08 -8.50 -23.34
CA ALA A 82 -13.17 -8.26 -24.28
C ALA A 82 -12.75 -8.64 -25.71
N ARG A 83 -11.59 -8.16 -26.17
CA ARG A 83 -11.04 -8.53 -27.49
C ARG A 83 -10.84 -10.04 -27.63
N ARG A 84 -10.33 -10.70 -26.59
CA ARG A 84 -10.13 -12.16 -26.55
C ARG A 84 -11.44 -12.93 -26.59
N ALA A 85 -12.50 -12.39 -25.99
CA ALA A 85 -13.85 -12.94 -26.05
C ALA A 85 -14.50 -12.75 -27.44
N GLY A 86 -13.84 -12.04 -28.36
CA GLY A 86 -14.34 -11.77 -29.70
C GLY A 86 -15.25 -10.54 -29.78
N ASP A 87 -15.26 -9.70 -28.75
CA ASP A 87 -15.98 -8.44 -28.78
C ASP A 87 -15.32 -7.48 -29.79
N THR A 88 -16.15 -6.83 -30.58
CA THR A 88 -15.79 -5.84 -31.61
C THR A 88 -16.66 -4.58 -31.50
N SER A 89 -17.34 -4.39 -30.38
CA SER A 89 -18.22 -3.24 -30.15
C SER A 89 -17.45 -1.95 -29.87
N ASP A 90 -16.15 -2.02 -29.66
CA ASP A 90 -15.27 -0.91 -29.32
C ASP A 90 -13.83 -1.16 -29.82
N ASP A 91 -13.01 -0.11 -29.86
CA ASP A 91 -11.61 -0.12 -30.31
C ASP A 91 -10.69 -0.68 -29.20
N HIS A 92 -10.92 -1.94 -28.83
CA HIS A 92 -10.36 -2.52 -27.61
C HIS A 92 -8.82 -2.52 -27.56
N LEU A 93 -8.14 -2.77 -28.68
CA LEU A 93 -6.67 -2.82 -28.68
C LEU A 93 -6.07 -1.43 -28.49
N GLU A 94 -6.67 -0.42 -29.09
CA GLU A 94 -6.32 0.99 -29.00
C GLU A 94 -6.54 1.51 -27.59
N HIS A 95 -7.69 1.19 -26.99
CA HIS A 95 -8.00 1.51 -25.61
C HIS A 95 -7.05 0.80 -24.63
N ALA A 96 -6.79 -0.49 -24.80
CA ALA A 96 -5.83 -1.23 -23.98
C ALA A 96 -4.42 -0.63 -24.07
N ALA A 97 -3.93 -0.37 -25.29
CA ALA A 97 -2.60 0.21 -25.50
C ALA A 97 -2.48 1.61 -24.86
N THR A 98 -3.51 2.45 -25.02
CA THR A 98 -3.58 3.79 -24.40
C THR A 98 -3.48 3.69 -22.88
N ARG A 99 -4.23 2.75 -22.26
CA ARG A 99 -4.20 2.52 -20.82
C ARG A 99 -2.84 2.04 -20.32
N ILE A 100 -2.17 1.16 -21.04
CA ILE A 100 -0.81 0.70 -20.68
C ILE A 100 0.21 1.85 -20.77
N LEU A 101 0.11 2.72 -21.80
CA LEU A 101 0.97 3.91 -21.88
C LEU A 101 0.75 4.86 -20.70
N PHE A 102 -0.50 5.10 -20.31
CA PHE A 102 -0.80 5.90 -19.12
C PHE A 102 -0.23 5.28 -17.86
N ALA A 103 -0.41 3.97 -17.64
CA ALA A 103 0.16 3.29 -16.47
C ALA A 103 1.70 3.39 -16.43
N LEU A 104 2.36 3.13 -17.56
CA LEU A 104 3.81 3.24 -17.68
C LEU A 104 4.29 4.64 -17.34
N ASP A 105 3.64 5.66 -17.89
CA ASP A 105 4.04 7.05 -17.69
C ASP A 105 3.76 7.52 -16.26
N GLN A 106 2.63 7.14 -15.65
CA GLN A 106 2.34 7.43 -14.23
C GLN A 106 3.47 6.93 -13.31
N VAL A 107 3.99 5.72 -13.57
CA VAL A 107 5.12 5.14 -12.83
C VAL A 107 6.42 5.88 -13.14
N ARG A 108 6.76 6.05 -14.42
CA ARG A 108 8.04 6.67 -14.85
C ARG A 108 8.14 8.14 -14.42
N SER A 109 7.03 8.87 -14.43
CA SER A 109 7.01 10.28 -14.03
C SER A 109 6.93 10.46 -12.50
N GLY A 110 6.80 9.37 -11.73
CA GLY A 110 6.57 9.40 -10.28
C GLY A 110 5.20 9.96 -9.87
N ARG A 111 4.26 10.15 -10.81
CA ARG A 111 2.90 10.62 -10.49
C ARG A 111 2.11 9.57 -9.73
N ASP A 112 2.29 8.29 -10.06
CA ASP A 112 1.63 7.19 -9.36
C ASP A 112 1.95 7.21 -7.86
N ALA A 113 3.23 7.38 -7.51
CA ALA A 113 3.66 7.50 -6.11
C ALA A 113 2.97 8.66 -5.39
N LYS A 114 2.80 9.82 -6.06
CA LYS A 114 2.09 10.98 -5.51
C LYS A 114 0.59 10.70 -5.34
N LEU A 115 -0.05 10.06 -6.31
CA LEU A 115 -1.46 9.69 -6.22
C LEU A 115 -1.70 8.67 -5.09
N ARG A 116 -0.81 7.69 -4.93
CA ARG A 116 -0.88 6.70 -3.84
C ARG A 116 -0.62 7.34 -2.49
N ALA A 117 0.34 8.27 -2.39
CA ALA A 117 0.59 9.04 -1.17
C ALA A 117 -0.58 9.97 -0.81
N ALA A 118 -1.15 10.69 -1.78
CA ALA A 118 -2.33 11.54 -1.57
C ALA A 118 -3.59 10.72 -1.25
N SER A 119 -3.73 9.53 -1.82
CA SER A 119 -4.79 8.57 -1.44
C SER A 119 -4.54 8.02 -0.03
N ALA A 120 -3.28 7.86 0.39
CA ALA A 120 -2.93 7.51 1.76
C ALA A 120 -3.21 8.64 2.77
N GLU A 121 -3.04 9.90 2.35
CA GLU A 121 -3.37 11.09 3.16
C GLU A 121 -4.89 11.34 3.26
N ASN A 122 -5.66 10.99 2.23
CA ASN A 122 -7.13 11.08 2.23
C ASN A 122 -7.84 9.75 2.61
N GLY A 123 -7.09 8.67 2.90
CA GLY A 123 -7.65 7.33 3.10
C GLY A 123 -6.64 6.19 2.99
N GLY A 124 -5.50 6.27 3.67
CA GLY A 124 -4.55 5.15 3.75
C GLY A 124 -5.17 3.88 4.33
N ALA A 125 -4.48 2.75 4.10
CA ALA A 125 -4.83 1.47 4.72
C ALA A 125 -5.12 1.69 6.20
N LYS A 126 -6.35 1.35 6.62
CA LYS A 126 -6.87 1.72 7.94
C LYS A 126 -5.96 1.17 9.04
N ARG A 127 -5.63 2.03 9.99
CA ARG A 127 -4.87 1.72 11.20
C ARG A 127 -5.83 1.11 12.21
N ILE A 128 -5.61 -0.15 12.56
CA ILE A 128 -6.51 -0.90 13.42
C ILE A 128 -5.80 -1.24 14.73
N TYR A 129 -6.29 -0.74 15.86
CA TYR A 129 -5.79 -1.16 17.17
C TYR A 129 -6.48 -2.45 17.61
N ILE A 130 -5.74 -3.49 18.00
CA ILE A 130 -6.31 -4.77 18.45
C ILE A 130 -6.41 -4.79 19.98
N ALA A 131 -7.60 -4.60 20.52
CA ALA A 131 -7.89 -4.61 21.95
C ALA A 131 -8.35 -6.01 22.41
N GLY A 132 -7.82 -6.52 23.52
CA GLY A 132 -8.16 -7.87 24.01
C GLY A 132 -7.57 -8.23 25.38
N PRO A 133 -7.87 -9.43 25.90
CA PRO A 133 -7.23 -9.94 27.11
C PRO A 133 -5.77 -10.29 26.88
N ILE A 134 -4.90 -9.90 27.82
CA ILE A 134 -3.52 -10.40 27.90
C ILE A 134 -3.36 -11.24 29.18
N THR A 135 -3.68 -10.65 30.33
CA THR A 135 -3.38 -11.21 31.65
C THR A 135 -4.51 -12.02 32.29
N LYS A 136 -5.73 -11.93 31.76
CA LYS A 136 -6.89 -12.69 32.22
C LYS A 136 -7.15 -13.86 31.27
N GLY A 137 -7.27 -15.06 31.82
CA GLY A 137 -7.34 -16.31 31.04
C GLY A 137 -5.95 -16.89 30.76
N ASP A 138 -5.86 -17.77 29.77
CA ASP A 138 -4.59 -18.35 29.34
C ASP A 138 -3.80 -17.36 28.45
N LEU A 139 -2.54 -17.14 28.81
CA LEU A 139 -1.69 -16.16 28.13
C LEU A 139 -1.37 -16.57 26.69
N VAL A 140 -1.16 -17.86 26.43
CA VAL A 140 -0.82 -18.37 25.10
C VAL A 140 -2.02 -18.25 24.18
N ASP A 141 -3.20 -18.66 24.63
CA ASP A 141 -4.45 -18.52 23.87
C ASP A 141 -4.73 -17.05 23.51
N ASN A 142 -4.55 -16.15 24.47
CA ASN A 142 -4.70 -14.71 24.28
C ASN A 142 -3.74 -14.15 23.20
N ILE A 143 -2.45 -14.48 23.29
CA ILE A 143 -1.44 -14.05 22.32
C ILE A 143 -1.75 -14.63 20.93
N ASN A 144 -2.12 -15.90 20.85
CA ASN A 144 -2.43 -16.57 19.59
C ASN A 144 -3.67 -15.96 18.93
N GLN A 145 -4.73 -15.71 19.69
CA GLN A 145 -5.93 -15.04 19.18
C GLN A 145 -5.60 -13.66 18.58
N ALA A 146 -4.82 -12.85 19.30
CA ALA A 146 -4.43 -11.52 18.84
C ALA A 146 -3.49 -11.57 17.62
N SER A 147 -2.55 -12.52 17.60
CA SER A 147 -1.62 -12.70 16.48
C SER A 147 -2.34 -13.17 15.21
N GLN A 148 -3.32 -14.07 15.35
CA GLN A 148 -4.16 -14.48 14.22
C GLN A 148 -5.03 -13.33 13.70
N ALA A 149 -5.58 -12.48 14.58
CA ALA A 149 -6.29 -11.28 14.16
C ALA A 149 -5.37 -10.32 13.40
N PHE A 150 -4.17 -10.08 13.91
CA PHE A 150 -3.14 -9.26 13.26
C PHE A 150 -2.79 -9.79 11.86
N GLU A 151 -2.57 -11.10 11.72
CA GLU A 151 -2.26 -11.72 10.43
C GLU A 151 -3.41 -11.53 9.44
N ARG A 152 -4.66 -11.80 9.85
CA ARG A 152 -5.84 -11.65 8.98
C ARG A 152 -6.03 -10.21 8.51
N LEU A 153 -5.84 -9.23 9.38
CA LEU A 153 -5.94 -7.81 9.04
C LEU A 153 -4.80 -7.37 8.10
N THR A 154 -3.58 -7.84 8.36
CA THR A 154 -2.40 -7.58 7.50
C THR A 154 -2.59 -8.16 6.10
N LEU A 155 -3.03 -9.41 5.99
CA LEU A 155 -3.26 -10.09 4.70
C LEU A 155 -4.33 -9.39 3.86
N ALA A 156 -5.22 -8.63 4.49
CA ALA A 156 -6.22 -7.82 3.81
C ALA A 156 -5.75 -6.40 3.46
N GLY A 157 -4.47 -6.08 3.69
CA GLY A 157 -3.88 -4.79 3.36
C GLY A 157 -4.20 -3.68 4.36
N LEU A 158 -4.59 -4.01 5.59
CA LEU A 158 -4.76 -3.05 6.69
C LEU A 158 -3.47 -2.90 7.51
N ASN A 159 -3.44 -1.90 8.38
CA ASN A 159 -2.29 -1.61 9.26
C ASN A 159 -2.63 -1.91 10.74
N PRO A 160 -2.64 -3.17 11.18
CA PRO A 160 -2.95 -3.51 12.56
C PRO A 160 -1.81 -3.18 13.53
N PHE A 161 -2.17 -2.81 14.76
CA PHE A 161 -1.26 -2.74 15.92
C PHE A 161 -1.70 -3.76 16.97
N CYS A 162 -0.77 -4.63 17.41
CA CYS A 162 -1.03 -5.69 18.39
C CYS A 162 -0.33 -5.40 19.74
N PRO A 163 -1.02 -4.80 20.73
CA PRO A 163 -0.45 -4.51 22.05
C PRO A 163 -0.12 -5.77 22.86
N HIS A 164 -0.69 -6.93 22.50
CA HIS A 164 -0.48 -8.20 23.20
C HIS A 164 0.99 -8.65 23.19
N TRP A 165 1.76 -8.27 22.15
CA TRP A 165 3.19 -8.57 22.06
C TRP A 165 4.05 -7.78 23.05
N SER A 166 3.50 -6.79 23.76
CA SER A 166 4.17 -6.13 24.89
C SER A 166 4.53 -7.11 26.02
N CYS A 167 3.87 -8.27 26.10
CA CYS A 167 4.24 -9.33 27.03
C CYS A 167 5.68 -9.86 26.82
N PHE A 168 6.26 -9.63 25.64
CA PHE A 168 7.63 -9.99 25.27
C PHE A 168 8.63 -8.84 25.44
N SER A 169 8.22 -7.68 25.97
CA SER A 169 9.11 -6.51 26.11
C SER A 169 10.20 -6.66 27.19
N GLY A 170 10.26 -7.80 27.86
CA GLY A 170 11.36 -8.15 28.77
C GLY A 170 12.70 -8.37 28.04
N PRO A 171 13.81 -8.47 28.80
CA PRO A 171 15.10 -8.79 28.22
C PRO A 171 15.08 -10.18 27.56
N ALA A 172 15.67 -10.28 26.37
CA ALA A 172 15.83 -11.56 25.70
C ALA A 172 17.01 -12.36 26.25
N THR A 173 16.84 -13.67 26.40
CA THR A 173 17.87 -14.66 26.75
C THR A 173 18.32 -15.42 25.50
N ARG A 174 19.46 -16.11 25.59
CA ARG A 174 19.85 -17.14 24.62
C ARG A 174 19.59 -18.50 25.22
N GLU A 175 18.84 -19.33 24.51
CA GLU A 175 18.50 -20.69 24.95
C GLU A 175 18.81 -21.68 23.83
N VAL A 176 19.22 -22.89 24.20
CA VAL A 176 19.41 -23.99 23.23
C VAL A 176 18.13 -24.80 23.22
N ILE A 177 17.40 -24.74 22.11
CA ILE A 177 16.18 -25.53 21.92
C ILE A 177 16.57 -26.84 21.25
N THR A 178 16.11 -27.95 21.82
CA THR A 178 16.26 -29.29 21.23
C THR A 178 14.95 -29.65 20.54
N THR A 179 15.03 -30.02 19.26
CA THR A 179 13.88 -30.46 18.45
C THR A 179 13.57 -31.93 18.71
N ASP A 180 12.36 -32.37 18.36
CA ASP A 180 11.90 -33.74 18.60
C ASP A 180 12.77 -34.81 17.91
N ASP A 181 13.49 -34.45 16.84
CA ASP A 181 14.44 -35.30 16.12
C ASP A 181 15.87 -35.26 16.70
N GLY A 182 16.09 -34.57 17.82
CA GLY A 182 17.37 -34.43 18.50
C GLY A 182 18.29 -33.35 17.93
N GLY A 183 17.83 -32.57 16.95
CA GLY A 183 18.53 -31.37 16.50
C GLY A 183 18.61 -30.31 17.59
N GLN A 184 19.60 -29.42 17.51
CA GLN A 184 19.74 -28.29 18.43
C GLN A 184 19.96 -26.99 17.66
N TYR A 185 19.29 -25.92 18.10
CA TYR A 185 19.57 -24.57 17.63
C TYR A 185 19.53 -23.56 18.78
N THR A 186 20.33 -22.50 18.65
CA THR A 186 20.30 -21.39 19.60
C THR A 186 19.16 -20.44 19.23
N ALA A 187 18.20 -20.29 20.14
CA ALA A 187 17.11 -19.34 20.04
C ALA A 187 17.43 -18.07 20.84
N VAL A 188 16.92 -16.93 20.37
CA VAL A 188 16.79 -15.71 21.17
C VAL A 188 15.36 -15.71 21.71
N VAL A 189 15.21 -15.84 23.02
CA VAL A 189 13.92 -16.04 23.68
C VAL A 189 13.60 -14.82 24.53
N ALA A 190 12.42 -14.24 24.35
CA ALA A 190 11.86 -13.29 25.31
C ALA A 190 10.68 -14.00 25.99
N PRO A 191 10.75 -14.31 27.31
CA PRO A 191 9.65 -14.99 27.99
C PRO A 191 8.41 -14.08 28.04
N ALA A 192 7.26 -14.60 27.58
CA ALA A 192 5.98 -13.91 27.73
C ALA A 192 5.68 -13.70 29.22
N GLY A 193 5.34 -12.47 29.62
CA GLY A 193 5.03 -12.12 31.01
C GLY A 193 6.23 -11.56 31.81
N ALA A 194 7.43 -11.54 31.21
CA ALA A 194 8.58 -10.82 31.76
C ALA A 194 8.51 -9.30 31.48
N GLN A 195 7.31 -8.70 31.55
CA GLN A 195 7.14 -7.26 31.26
C GLN A 195 8.22 -6.44 31.98
N PRO A 196 8.74 -5.36 31.35
CA PRO A 196 9.71 -4.48 31.99
C PRO A 196 9.21 -4.11 33.39
N THR A 197 9.96 -4.52 34.42
CA THR A 197 9.54 -4.34 35.82
C THR A 197 9.47 -2.86 36.24
N SER A 198 9.92 -1.96 35.37
CA SER A 198 9.91 -0.51 35.55
C SER A 198 8.62 0.18 35.07
N LEU A 199 7.73 -0.50 34.33
CA LEU A 199 6.50 0.09 33.81
C LEU A 199 5.28 -0.44 34.56
N THR A 200 4.43 0.48 35.02
CA THR A 200 3.17 0.13 35.69
C THR A 200 2.06 -0.15 34.68
N HIS A 201 0.94 -0.73 35.12
CA HIS A 201 -0.26 -0.85 34.30
C HIS A 201 -0.73 0.51 33.75
N ALA A 202 -0.57 1.59 34.51
CA ALA A 202 -0.96 2.94 34.06
C ALA A 202 -0.03 3.47 32.95
N ASP A 203 1.25 3.11 32.98
CA ASP A 203 2.20 3.48 31.93
C ASP A 203 1.89 2.80 30.61
N TRP A 204 1.54 1.51 30.66
CA TRP A 204 1.10 0.76 29.49
C TRP A 204 -0.19 1.33 28.91
N LEU A 205 -1.21 1.51 29.75
CA LEU A 205 -2.48 2.09 29.31
C LEU A 205 -2.27 3.48 28.66
N ARG A 206 -1.36 4.32 29.18
CA ARG A 206 -1.04 5.61 28.56
C ARG A 206 -0.47 5.47 27.15
N VAL A 207 0.39 4.48 26.91
CA VAL A 207 0.95 4.19 25.59
C VAL A 207 -0.14 3.65 24.66
N ASP A 208 -0.96 2.74 25.16
CA ASP A 208 -2.07 2.12 24.42
C ASP A 208 -3.07 3.17 23.95
N LEU A 209 -3.53 4.04 24.84
CA LEU A 209 -4.47 5.12 24.49
C LEU A 209 -3.88 6.11 23.47
N ALA A 210 -2.57 6.36 23.50
CA ALA A 210 -1.92 7.21 22.50
C ALA A 210 -1.91 6.56 21.10
N TYR A 211 -1.76 5.23 21.03
CA TYR A 211 -1.93 4.49 19.78
C TYR A 211 -3.39 4.46 19.33
N VAL A 212 -4.32 4.22 20.24
CA VAL A 212 -5.76 4.24 19.93
C VAL A 212 -6.15 5.60 19.33
N ALA A 213 -5.70 6.71 19.91
CA ALA A 213 -6.03 8.07 19.46
C ALA A 213 -5.64 8.38 18.01
N VAL A 214 -4.67 7.64 17.46
CA VAL A 214 -4.23 7.80 16.06
C VAL A 214 -4.70 6.67 15.15
N CYS A 215 -5.43 5.69 15.67
CA CYS A 215 -6.00 4.61 14.85
C CYS A 215 -7.33 5.05 14.21
N ASP A 216 -7.66 4.40 13.10
CA ASP A 216 -8.92 4.65 12.39
C ASP A 216 -10.07 3.80 12.96
N ALA A 217 -9.77 2.69 13.62
CA ALA A 217 -10.72 1.87 14.38
C ALA A 217 -10.02 1.04 15.48
N VAL A 218 -10.82 0.53 16.41
CA VAL A 218 -10.43 -0.53 17.36
C VAL A 218 -11.14 -1.83 17.01
N PHE A 219 -10.40 -2.94 16.97
CA PHE A 219 -10.95 -4.28 16.91
C PHE A 219 -10.89 -4.92 18.31
N ARG A 220 -12.05 -5.15 18.93
CA ARG A 220 -12.20 -5.74 20.25
C ARG A 220 -12.36 -7.25 20.14
N LEU A 221 -11.32 -7.99 20.51
CA LEU A 221 -11.35 -9.45 20.62
C LEU A 221 -12.25 -9.89 21.76
N PRO A 222 -12.82 -11.11 21.75
CA PRO A 222 -13.60 -11.62 22.87
C PRO A 222 -12.74 -11.88 24.11
N GLY A 223 -13.37 -11.80 25.29
CA GLY A 223 -12.77 -12.10 26.59
C GLY A 223 -12.72 -10.91 27.56
N GLU A 224 -12.71 -11.22 28.85
CA GLU A 224 -12.67 -10.23 29.94
C GLU A 224 -11.32 -9.50 29.96
N SER A 225 -11.33 -8.17 29.86
CA SER A 225 -10.10 -7.37 29.89
C SER A 225 -10.39 -5.93 30.26
N LYS A 226 -10.02 -5.55 31.49
CA LYS A 226 -10.18 -4.17 31.97
C LYS A 226 -9.43 -3.16 31.09
N GLY A 227 -8.23 -3.51 30.61
CA GLY A 227 -7.46 -2.65 29.70
C GLY A 227 -8.20 -2.43 28.38
N ALA A 228 -8.66 -3.52 27.74
CA ALA A 228 -9.42 -3.43 26.50
C ALA A 228 -10.75 -2.69 26.66
N ASP A 229 -11.40 -2.81 27.83
CA ASP A 229 -12.62 -2.05 28.13
C ASP A 229 -12.33 -0.55 28.25
N GLN A 230 -11.18 -0.17 28.83
CA GLN A 230 -10.74 1.23 28.88
C GLN A 230 -10.34 1.78 27.50
N GLU A 231 -9.64 0.99 26.69
CA GLU A 231 -9.26 1.34 25.30
C GLU A 231 -10.50 1.56 24.42
N THR A 232 -11.48 0.66 24.50
CA THR A 232 -12.73 0.76 23.72
C THR A 232 -13.62 1.91 24.20
N ALA A 233 -13.67 2.18 25.51
CA ALA A 233 -14.36 3.36 26.04
C ALA A 233 -13.72 4.66 25.50
N PHE A 234 -12.39 4.77 25.58
CA PHE A 234 -11.66 5.91 25.04
C PHE A 234 -11.88 6.09 23.54
N ALA A 235 -11.84 5.00 22.75
CA ALA A 235 -12.10 5.05 21.32
C ALA A 235 -13.49 5.64 21.02
N ARG A 236 -14.53 5.11 21.70
CA ARG A 236 -15.92 5.60 21.55
C ARG A 236 -16.06 7.07 21.92
N GLU A 237 -15.45 7.50 23.03
CA GLU A 237 -15.45 8.90 23.48
C GLU A 237 -14.80 9.86 22.48
N ASN A 238 -13.83 9.37 21.69
CA ASN A 238 -13.10 10.15 20.69
C ASN A 238 -13.62 9.94 19.25
N GLY A 239 -14.77 9.30 19.08
CA GLY A 239 -15.38 9.09 17.75
C GLY A 239 -14.66 8.07 16.87
N ILE A 240 -13.81 7.23 17.47
CA ILE A 240 -13.14 6.12 16.80
C ILE A 240 -14.05 4.89 16.88
N PRO A 241 -14.46 4.29 15.74
CA PRO A 241 -15.35 3.15 15.74
C PRO A 241 -14.69 1.92 16.38
N VAL A 242 -15.50 1.15 17.10
CA VAL A 242 -15.10 -0.11 17.75
C VAL A 242 -15.90 -1.25 17.13
N PHE A 243 -15.20 -2.28 16.67
CA PHE A 243 -15.79 -3.47 16.08
C PHE A 243 -15.51 -4.70 16.95
N GLU A 244 -16.53 -5.53 17.18
CA GLU A 244 -16.42 -6.82 17.88
C GLU A 244 -16.50 -8.01 16.89
N ASP A 245 -17.02 -7.76 15.69
CA ASP A 245 -17.05 -8.71 14.58
C ASP A 245 -16.00 -8.36 13.52
N GLN A 246 -15.17 -9.34 13.16
CA GLN A 246 -14.11 -9.12 12.19
C GLN A 246 -14.65 -8.86 10.79
N ALA A 247 -15.75 -9.53 10.38
CA ALA A 247 -16.27 -9.34 9.04
C ALA A 247 -16.86 -7.94 8.85
N GLU A 248 -17.50 -7.39 9.89
CA GLU A 248 -17.98 -6.01 9.91
C GLU A 248 -16.85 -4.98 9.81
N LEU A 249 -15.80 -5.16 10.62
CA LEU A 249 -14.60 -4.32 10.54
C LEU A 249 -14.03 -4.31 9.12
N MET A 250 -13.95 -5.49 8.48
CA MET A 250 -13.38 -5.63 7.15
C MET A 250 -14.22 -4.95 6.07
N ARG A 251 -15.55 -5.09 6.13
CA ARG A 251 -16.48 -4.37 5.23
C ARG A 251 -16.31 -2.86 5.36
N TRP A 252 -16.28 -2.36 6.60
CA TRP A 252 -16.06 -0.95 6.88
C TRP A 252 -14.70 -0.45 6.37
N ALA A 253 -13.63 -1.19 6.65
CA ALA A 253 -12.27 -0.74 6.34
C ALA A 253 -11.97 -0.77 4.83
N LEU A 254 -12.55 -1.72 4.10
CA LEU A 254 -12.32 -1.92 2.68
C LEU A 254 -13.37 -1.27 1.77
N GLY A 255 -14.44 -0.71 2.34
CA GLY A 255 -15.53 -0.09 1.58
C GLY A 255 -16.34 -1.08 0.74
N ALA A 256 -16.51 -2.31 1.25
CA ALA A 256 -17.19 -3.43 0.58
C ALA A 256 -18.53 -3.79 1.23
#